data_AF-A0A954FH58-F1
#
_entry.id   AF-A0A954FH58-F1
#
_cell.length_a   1.000
_cell.length_b   1.000
_cell.length_c   1.000
_cell.angle_alpha   90.00
_cell.angle_beta   90.00
_cell.angle_gamma   90.00
#
_symmetry.space_group_name_H-M   'P 1'
#
loop_
_entity.id
_entity.type
_entity.pdbx_description
1 polymer ?
#
loop_
_entity_poly.entity_id
_entity_poly.type
_entity_poly.pdbx_seq_one_letter_code
_entity_poly.pdbx_strand_id
1 'polypeptide(L)'
;MSEKIQSPSEIAEAVYSRVFRTDLSQPGFALIDLGPNCGSEPQRQLMIDLKNEFNRLERRRQERELVYQSLTRFDQQVTTKPHRDGGPDESILMLGYEPSLIESRLEMSDYSKCAHDLGMAPAEFLDQFNPMFPDGQDRLAAYNTPIDDFDNTSFQIMLINNSMNRLGEGLVGVLHTARIINPKPDLSRVVNSTMIASVPQGHGESISVDEQNDFVTSAVVRRAVYA
;
A
#
# COMPACT_ATOMS: atom_id res chain seq x y z
N MET A 1 -20.98 2.59 -21.68
CA MET A 1 -20.69 1.15 -21.90
C MET A 1 -20.23 0.63 -20.55
N SER A 2 -20.93 -0.34 -19.97
CA SER A 2 -20.62 -0.84 -18.62
C SER A 2 -19.31 -1.61 -18.67
N GLU A 3 -18.25 -1.08 -18.06
CA GLU A 3 -17.00 -1.81 -17.92
C GLU A 3 -17.23 -3.05 -17.03
N LYS A 4 -16.66 -4.18 -17.47
CA LYS A 4 -16.76 -5.45 -16.75
C LYS A 4 -16.13 -5.28 -15.37
N ILE A 5 -16.87 -5.68 -14.34
CA ILE A 5 -16.28 -5.98 -13.03
C ILE A 5 -15.20 -7.04 -13.28
N GLN A 6 -13.93 -6.67 -13.09
CA GLN A 6 -12.83 -7.63 -13.09
C GLN A 6 -12.92 -8.47 -11.82
N SER A 7 -12.76 -9.79 -11.91
CA SER A 7 -12.72 -10.64 -10.71
C SER A 7 -11.49 -10.30 -9.86
N PRO A 8 -11.48 -10.61 -8.54
CA PRO A 8 -10.29 -10.44 -7.72
C PRO A 8 -9.04 -11.11 -8.31
N SER A 9 -9.20 -12.27 -8.93
CA SER A 9 -8.12 -13.00 -9.59
C SER A 9 -7.59 -12.31 -10.85
N GLU A 10 -8.46 -11.70 -11.67
CA GLU A 10 -8.06 -10.91 -12.84
C GLU A 10 -7.30 -9.65 -12.43
N ILE A 11 -7.81 -8.94 -11.42
CA ILE A 11 -7.14 -7.75 -10.85
C ILE A 11 -5.76 -8.15 -10.31
N ALA A 12 -5.70 -9.20 -9.50
CA ALA A 12 -4.46 -9.66 -8.88
C ALA A 12 -3.40 -10.02 -9.92
N GLU A 13 -3.73 -10.83 -10.93
CA GLU A 13 -2.78 -11.19 -12.00
C GLU A 13 -2.31 -9.96 -12.79
N ALA A 14 -3.18 -8.95 -13.01
CA ALA A 14 -2.85 -7.74 -13.74
C ALA A 14 -1.87 -6.81 -13.00
N VAL A 15 -1.95 -6.74 -11.67
CA VAL A 15 -1.14 -5.82 -10.86
C VAL A 15 0.05 -6.48 -10.16
N TYR A 16 0.07 -7.81 -10.05
CA TYR A 16 1.04 -8.53 -9.24
C TYR A 16 2.49 -8.21 -9.63
N SER A 17 2.88 -8.29 -10.90
CA SER A 17 4.26 -8.00 -11.33
C SER A 17 4.66 -6.54 -11.10
N ARG A 18 3.69 -5.62 -11.11
CA ARG A 18 3.95 -4.19 -10.87
C ARG A 18 4.29 -3.92 -9.41
N VAL A 19 3.61 -4.61 -8.49
CA VAL A 19 3.72 -4.41 -7.04
C VAL A 19 4.79 -5.33 -6.43
N PHE A 20 4.71 -6.63 -6.66
CA PHE A 20 5.59 -7.67 -6.11
C PHE A 20 6.91 -7.76 -6.90
N ARG A 21 7.51 -6.60 -7.18
CA ARG A 21 8.77 -6.51 -7.90
C ARG A 21 9.93 -6.95 -7.02
N THR A 22 10.87 -7.67 -7.62
CA THR A 22 12.17 -8.05 -7.05
C THR A 22 13.33 -7.35 -7.77
N ASP A 23 13.01 -6.52 -8.76
CA ASP A 23 13.91 -5.66 -9.50
C ASP A 23 13.32 -4.25 -9.65
N LEU A 24 14.05 -3.36 -10.34
CA LEU A 24 13.69 -1.96 -10.52
C LEU A 24 12.98 -1.68 -11.86
N SER A 25 12.56 -2.71 -12.60
CA SER A 25 11.89 -2.56 -13.91
C SER A 25 10.40 -2.20 -13.80
N GLN A 26 9.83 -2.41 -12.61
CA GLN A 26 8.43 -2.18 -12.29
C GLN A 26 8.29 -1.11 -11.22
N PRO A 27 7.13 -0.42 -11.12
CA PRO A 27 6.97 0.73 -10.24
C PRO A 27 6.98 0.40 -8.74
N GLY A 28 6.62 -0.82 -8.34
CA GLY A 28 6.50 -1.21 -6.93
C GLY A 28 5.17 -0.81 -6.29
N PHE A 29 4.21 -0.34 -7.09
CA PHE A 29 2.88 0.04 -6.62
C PHE A 29 1.83 -0.08 -7.75
N ALA A 30 0.54 -0.06 -7.38
CA ALA A 30 -0.57 0.00 -8.31
C ALA A 30 -1.81 0.65 -7.66
N LEU A 31 -2.54 1.45 -8.44
CA LEU A 31 -3.85 1.98 -8.09
C LEU A 31 -4.93 1.17 -8.80
N ILE A 32 -5.97 0.78 -8.06
CA ILE A 32 -7.17 0.11 -8.56
C ILE A 32 -8.35 1.03 -8.27
N ASP A 33 -9.03 1.48 -9.32
CA ASP A 33 -10.27 2.25 -9.19
C ASP A 33 -11.49 1.31 -9.17
N LEU A 34 -12.35 1.48 -8.17
CA LEU A 34 -13.58 0.72 -7.98
C LEU A 34 -14.84 1.55 -8.27
N GLY A 35 -14.65 2.83 -8.61
CA GLY A 35 -15.70 3.81 -8.86
C GLY A 35 -16.45 4.25 -7.59
N PRO A 36 -17.40 5.19 -7.74
CA PRO A 36 -18.07 5.83 -6.60
C PRO A 36 -19.11 4.95 -5.90
N ASN A 37 -19.54 3.85 -6.54
CA ASN A 37 -20.67 3.03 -6.07
C ASN A 37 -20.26 1.69 -5.45
N CYS A 38 -18.95 1.45 -5.24
CA CYS A 38 -18.46 0.18 -4.68
C CYS A 38 -19.03 -0.09 -3.28
N GLY A 39 -18.96 0.91 -2.39
CA GLY A 39 -19.35 0.79 -0.99
C GLY A 39 -18.21 0.33 -0.08
N SER A 40 -18.28 0.73 1.18
CA SER A 40 -17.23 0.53 2.19
C SER A 40 -17.00 -0.95 2.53
N GLU A 41 -18.07 -1.71 2.79
CA GLU A 41 -18.01 -3.16 3.02
C GLU A 41 -17.50 -3.93 1.80
N PRO A 42 -18.06 -3.74 0.58
CA PRO A 42 -17.56 -4.41 -0.62
C PRO A 42 -16.09 -4.10 -0.94
N GLN A 43 -15.63 -2.86 -0.73
CA GLN A 43 -14.21 -2.54 -0.88
C GLN A 43 -13.33 -3.37 0.07
N ARG A 44 -13.68 -3.43 1.36
CA ARG A 44 -12.92 -4.21 2.34
C ARG A 44 -12.96 -5.71 2.04
N GLN A 45 -14.09 -6.24 1.59
CA GLN A 45 -14.18 -7.63 1.14
C GLN A 45 -13.23 -7.88 -0.04
N LEU A 46 -13.20 -6.97 -1.01
CA LEU A 46 -12.28 -7.07 -2.15
C LEU A 46 -10.81 -7.04 -1.69
N MET A 47 -10.45 -6.23 -0.69
CA MET A 47 -9.10 -6.23 -0.14
C MET A 47 -8.71 -7.61 0.44
N ILE A 48 -9.63 -8.27 1.15
CA ILE A 48 -9.43 -9.65 1.66
C ILE A 48 -9.26 -10.63 0.49
N ASP A 49 -10.14 -10.55 -0.51
CA ASP A 49 -10.11 -11.43 -1.68
C ASP A 49 -8.82 -11.25 -2.49
N LEU A 50 -8.37 -10.00 -2.67
CA LEU A 50 -7.10 -9.68 -3.34
C LEU A 50 -5.90 -10.25 -2.58
N LYS A 51 -5.84 -10.12 -1.26
CA LYS A 51 -4.77 -10.74 -0.46
C LYS A 51 -4.73 -12.25 -0.66
N ASN A 52 -5.88 -12.91 -0.69
CA ASN A 52 -5.95 -14.36 -0.92
C ASN A 52 -5.46 -14.75 -2.32
N GLU A 53 -5.80 -13.97 -3.35
CA GLU A 53 -5.28 -14.18 -4.70
C GLU A 53 -3.78 -13.90 -4.79
N PHE A 54 -3.27 -12.83 -4.17
CA PHE A 54 -1.84 -12.58 -4.09
C PHE A 54 -1.09 -13.69 -3.33
N ASN A 55 -1.67 -14.24 -2.27
CA ASN A 55 -1.09 -15.39 -1.55
C ASN A 55 -0.97 -16.61 -2.48
N ARG A 56 -2.00 -16.88 -3.28
CA ARG A 56 -1.96 -17.96 -4.29
C ARG A 56 -0.85 -17.70 -5.32
N LEU A 57 -0.64 -16.46 -5.73
CA LEU A 57 0.42 -16.07 -6.66
C LEU A 57 1.82 -16.23 -6.07
N GLU A 58 2.05 -15.72 -4.85
CA GLU A 58 3.32 -15.86 -4.12
C GLU A 58 3.69 -17.33 -3.89
N ARG A 59 2.72 -18.15 -3.45
CA ARG A 59 2.94 -19.59 -3.25
C ARG A 59 3.35 -20.30 -4.54
N ARG A 60 2.76 -19.91 -5.67
CA ARG A 60 3.05 -20.48 -7.00
C ARG A 60 4.38 -19.98 -7.59
N ARG A 61 4.74 -18.72 -7.35
CA ARG A 61 5.84 -18.04 -8.08
C ARG A 61 7.13 -17.95 -7.28
N GLN A 62 7.04 -17.84 -5.95
CA GLN A 62 8.18 -17.55 -5.07
C GLN A 62 8.35 -18.56 -3.94
N GLU A 63 7.47 -19.58 -3.84
CA GLU A 63 7.43 -20.51 -2.70
C GLU A 63 7.29 -19.81 -1.34
N ARG A 64 6.65 -18.63 -1.34
CA ARG A 64 6.35 -17.82 -0.15
C ARG A 64 4.87 -17.84 0.17
N GLU A 65 4.51 -17.32 1.33
CA GLU A 65 3.14 -17.14 1.78
C GLU A 65 2.90 -15.70 2.25
N LEU A 66 1.70 -15.18 2.00
CA LEU A 66 1.26 -13.88 2.50
C LEU A 66 0.38 -14.02 3.73
N VAL A 67 0.79 -13.39 4.82
CA VAL A 67 0.10 -13.39 6.12
C VAL A 67 -0.18 -11.96 6.56
N TYR A 68 -1.33 -11.73 7.18
CA TYR A 68 -1.63 -10.41 7.71
C TYR A 68 -0.76 -10.10 8.94
N GLN A 69 -0.41 -8.83 9.08
CA GLN A 69 0.18 -8.25 10.28
C GLN A 69 -0.79 -7.30 10.96
N SER A 70 -1.65 -6.65 10.18
CA SER A 70 -2.71 -5.79 10.71
C SER A 70 -3.85 -5.61 9.71
N LEU A 71 -5.04 -5.33 10.26
CA LEU A 71 -6.23 -4.88 9.54
C LEU A 71 -6.78 -3.68 10.31
N THR A 72 -6.84 -2.51 9.69
CA THR A 72 -7.27 -1.29 10.39
C THR A 72 -8.13 -0.39 9.50
N ARG A 73 -8.99 0.40 10.14
CA ARG A 73 -9.80 1.42 9.50
C ARG A 73 -9.68 2.70 10.30
N PHE A 74 -9.22 3.78 9.67
CA PHE A 74 -8.92 5.02 10.37
C PHE A 74 -9.23 6.28 9.55
N ASP A 75 -9.40 7.40 10.25
CA ASP A 75 -9.51 8.73 9.66
C ASP A 75 -8.13 9.38 9.57
N GLN A 76 -7.72 9.76 8.35
CA GLN A 76 -6.43 10.42 8.10
C GLN A 76 -6.60 11.71 7.31
N GLN A 77 -6.29 12.82 7.97
CA GLN A 77 -6.27 14.17 7.39
C GLN A 77 -4.94 14.91 7.59
N VAL A 78 -3.90 14.20 8.04
CA VAL A 78 -2.56 14.78 8.13
C VAL A 78 -1.78 14.46 6.86
N THR A 79 -1.15 15.50 6.32
CA THR A 79 -0.15 15.35 5.26
C THR A 79 1.05 14.59 5.78
N THR A 80 1.42 13.51 5.12
CA THR A 80 2.62 12.74 5.45
C THR A 80 3.81 13.24 4.64
N LYS A 81 5.01 12.98 5.14
CA LYS A 81 6.25 13.02 4.34
C LYS A 81 6.44 11.66 3.65
N PRO A 82 7.37 11.50 2.70
CA PRO A 82 7.71 10.19 2.18
C PRO A 82 8.09 9.26 3.33
N HIS A 83 7.38 8.14 3.45
CA HIS A 83 7.60 7.18 4.52
C HIS A 83 7.25 5.76 4.08
N ARG A 84 7.82 4.82 4.83
CA ARG A 84 7.45 3.41 4.84
C ARG A 84 6.58 3.18 6.06
N ASP A 85 5.53 2.38 5.94
CA ASP A 85 4.76 1.97 7.10
C ASP A 85 5.52 0.89 7.88
N GLY A 86 5.27 0.84 9.19
CA GLY A 86 5.83 -0.18 10.06
C GLY A 86 5.41 -1.58 9.61
N GLY A 87 6.37 -2.49 9.48
CA GLY A 87 6.16 -3.87 9.05
C GLY A 87 7.48 -4.59 8.85
N PRO A 88 7.45 -5.91 8.59
CA PRO A 88 8.64 -6.69 8.27
C PRO A 88 9.32 -6.21 6.98
N ASP A 89 10.58 -6.63 6.81
CA ASP A 89 11.42 -6.21 5.69
C ASP A 89 10.86 -6.61 4.32
N GLU A 90 10.06 -7.69 4.26
CA GLU A 90 9.26 -8.08 3.09
C GLU A 90 7.78 -7.95 3.40
N SER A 91 7.18 -6.85 2.93
CA SER A 91 5.77 -6.57 3.18
C SER A 91 5.12 -5.78 2.06
N ILE A 92 3.81 -5.96 1.94
CA ILE A 92 2.93 -5.21 1.05
C ILE A 92 1.94 -4.45 1.92
N LEU A 93 1.78 -3.16 1.64
CA LEU A 93 0.75 -2.32 2.21
C LEU A 93 -0.38 -2.20 1.18
N MET A 94 -1.61 -2.44 1.63
CA MET A 94 -2.82 -2.24 0.82
C MET A 94 -3.72 -1.23 1.52
N LEU A 95 -3.98 -0.10 0.85
CA LEU A 95 -4.78 1.01 1.36
C LEU A 95 -6.06 1.17 0.54
N GLY A 96 -7.22 0.93 1.15
CA GLY A 96 -8.54 1.20 0.58
C GLY A 96 -9.03 2.60 0.96
N TYR A 97 -9.07 3.52 0.01
CA TYR A 97 -9.61 4.86 0.19
C TYR A 97 -11.11 4.87 -0.07
N GLU A 98 -11.88 5.38 0.90
CA GLU A 98 -13.31 5.67 0.71
C GLU A 98 -13.49 7.08 0.12
N PRO A 99 -14.55 7.34 -0.66
CA PRO A 99 -14.87 8.67 -1.15
C PRO A 99 -14.93 9.71 -0.03
N SER A 100 -14.33 10.88 -0.27
CA SER A 100 -14.27 11.97 0.70
C SER A 100 -14.31 13.35 0.01
N LEU A 101 -14.89 14.32 0.70
CA LEU A 101 -14.85 15.75 0.31
C LEU A 101 -13.51 16.43 0.68
N ILE A 102 -12.59 15.69 1.29
CA ILE A 102 -11.24 16.14 1.62
C ILE A 102 -10.32 15.73 0.47
N GLU A 103 -9.93 16.72 -0.32
CA GLU A 103 -9.03 16.52 -1.45
C GLU A 103 -7.63 16.12 -0.96
N SER A 104 -7.09 15.07 -1.56
CA SER A 104 -5.74 14.58 -1.28
C SER A 104 -5.04 14.15 -2.54
N ARG A 105 -3.71 14.27 -2.55
CA ARG A 105 -2.85 13.75 -3.62
C ARG A 105 -1.92 12.68 -3.05
N LEU A 106 -1.66 11.66 -3.84
CA LEU A 106 -0.71 10.61 -3.50
C LEU A 106 0.53 10.72 -4.38
N GLU A 107 1.67 10.36 -3.82
CA GLU A 107 2.95 10.26 -4.53
C GLU A 107 3.71 9.06 -4.00
N MET A 108 4.44 8.39 -4.90
CA MET A 108 5.33 7.27 -4.59
C MET A 108 6.77 7.66 -4.88
N SER A 109 7.67 7.46 -3.92
CA SER A 109 9.10 7.72 -4.07
C SER A 109 9.86 6.40 -4.16
N ASP A 110 10.51 6.12 -5.30
CA ASP A 110 11.30 4.90 -5.48
C ASP A 110 12.67 5.01 -4.78
N TYR A 111 12.65 4.91 -3.46
CA TYR A 111 13.85 4.98 -2.63
C TYR A 111 14.79 3.80 -2.86
N SER A 112 14.28 2.62 -3.24
CA SER A 112 15.11 1.47 -3.59
C SER A 112 15.93 1.74 -4.86
N LYS A 113 15.33 2.38 -5.87
CA LYS A 113 16.06 2.82 -7.05
C LYS A 113 17.05 3.94 -6.73
N CYS A 114 16.65 4.92 -5.92
CA CYS A 114 17.55 5.98 -5.47
C CYS A 114 18.78 5.42 -4.75
N ALA A 115 18.58 4.48 -3.81
CA ALA A 115 19.65 3.79 -3.10
C ALA A 115 20.58 3.03 -4.06
N HIS A 116 20.00 2.27 -4.99
CA HIS A 116 20.77 1.53 -6.00
C HIS A 116 21.64 2.46 -6.85
N ASP A 117 21.10 3.56 -7.35
CA ASP A 117 21.82 4.51 -8.20
C ASP A 117 22.94 5.24 -7.43
N LEU A 118 22.87 5.26 -6.10
CA LEU A 118 23.93 5.73 -5.19
C LEU A 118 24.90 4.61 -4.75
N GLY A 119 24.70 3.36 -5.17
CA GLY A 119 25.51 2.22 -4.76
C GLY A 119 25.29 1.79 -3.31
N MET A 120 24.10 2.00 -2.77
CA MET A 120 23.72 1.73 -1.37
C MET A 120 22.59 0.71 -1.27
N ALA A 121 22.47 0.06 -0.11
CA ALA A 121 21.28 -0.70 0.24
C ALA A 121 20.10 0.22 0.59
N PRO A 122 18.83 -0.20 0.39
CA PRO A 122 17.67 0.61 0.77
C PRO A 122 17.62 0.97 2.26
N ALA A 123 18.00 0.04 3.14
CA ALA A 123 18.11 0.30 4.58
C ALA A 123 19.15 1.39 4.90
N GLU A 124 20.34 1.30 4.29
CA GLU A 124 21.43 2.28 4.46
C GLU A 124 21.02 3.66 3.94
N PHE A 125 20.25 3.73 2.86
CA PHE A 125 19.68 4.97 2.36
C PHE A 125 18.74 5.61 3.38
N LEU A 126 17.81 4.84 3.97
CA LEU A 126 16.87 5.39 4.96
C LEU A 126 17.56 5.84 6.25
N ASP A 127 18.63 5.15 6.65
CA ASP A 127 19.43 5.52 7.82
C ASP A 127 20.22 6.82 7.60
N GLN A 128 20.86 6.96 6.43
CA GLN A 128 21.70 8.13 6.11
C GLN A 128 20.91 9.33 5.60
N PHE A 129 19.90 9.08 4.77
CA PHE A 129 19.09 10.07 4.05
C PHE A 129 17.62 9.94 4.43
N ASN A 130 17.34 9.96 5.75
CA ASN A 130 15.99 9.83 6.27
C ASN A 130 15.06 10.90 5.62
N PRO A 131 14.02 10.50 4.87
CA PRO A 131 13.13 11.41 4.13
C PRO A 131 12.24 12.30 5.02
N MET A 132 12.33 12.13 6.34
CA MET A 132 11.78 13.06 7.31
C MET A 132 12.55 14.39 7.35
N PHE A 133 13.76 14.44 6.81
CA PHE A 133 14.61 15.64 6.72
C PHE A 133 14.80 16.10 5.25
N PRO A 134 15.10 17.39 5.02
CA PRO A 134 15.20 17.95 3.67
C PRO A 134 16.18 17.23 2.74
N ASP A 135 17.38 16.86 3.22
CA ASP A 135 18.37 16.17 2.37
C ASP A 135 17.84 14.84 1.81
N GLY A 136 17.14 14.04 2.63
CA GLY A 136 16.48 12.83 2.15
C GLY A 136 15.39 13.08 1.11
N GLN A 137 14.62 14.17 1.26
CA GLN A 137 13.60 14.57 0.28
C GLN A 137 14.22 15.03 -1.03
N ASP A 138 15.29 15.83 -0.97
CA ASP A 138 15.98 16.35 -2.14
C ASP A 138 16.60 15.20 -2.97
N ARG A 139 17.11 14.15 -2.31
CA ARG A 139 17.61 12.94 -3.00
C ARG A 139 16.50 12.16 -3.72
N LEU A 140 15.30 12.13 -3.13
CA LEU A 140 14.16 11.41 -3.69
C LEU A 140 13.43 12.17 -4.79
N ALA A 141 13.63 13.48 -4.93
CA ALA A 141 12.86 14.32 -5.86
C ALA A 141 12.84 13.80 -7.30
N ALA A 142 13.94 13.22 -7.79
CA ALA A 142 14.06 12.64 -9.13
C ALA A 142 13.42 11.24 -9.28
N TYR A 143 13.02 10.62 -8.17
CA TYR A 143 12.45 9.27 -8.08
C TYR A 143 10.98 9.30 -7.65
N ASN A 144 10.38 10.49 -7.59
CA ASN A 144 8.99 10.69 -7.23
C ASN A 144 8.07 10.48 -8.44
N THR A 145 7.00 9.72 -8.24
CA THR A 145 5.93 9.51 -9.20
C THR A 145 4.62 10.00 -8.59
N PRO A 146 4.02 11.10 -9.09
CA PRO A 146 2.70 11.51 -8.66
C PRO A 146 1.65 10.50 -9.16
N ILE A 147 0.60 10.31 -8.37
CA ILE A 147 -0.54 9.46 -8.73
C ILE A 147 -1.65 10.37 -9.27
N ASP A 148 -1.55 10.71 -10.55
CA ASP A 148 -2.46 11.69 -11.18
C ASP A 148 -3.90 11.15 -11.36
N ASP A 149 -4.07 9.83 -11.39
CA ASP A 149 -5.37 9.15 -11.51
C ASP A 149 -6.10 8.95 -10.17
N PHE A 150 -5.57 9.48 -9.06
CA PHE A 150 -6.24 9.39 -7.77
C PHE A 150 -7.48 10.30 -7.75
N ASP A 151 -8.64 9.72 -7.46
CA ASP A 151 -9.95 10.39 -7.44
C ASP A 151 -10.59 10.23 -6.06
N ASN A 152 -10.60 11.31 -5.29
CA ASN A 152 -11.20 11.32 -3.95
C ASN A 152 -12.72 11.15 -3.95
N THR A 153 -13.39 11.10 -5.11
CA THR A 153 -14.82 10.82 -5.22
C THR A 153 -15.15 9.35 -5.45
N SER A 154 -14.13 8.51 -5.65
CA SER A 154 -14.26 7.09 -5.95
C SER A 154 -13.69 6.22 -4.83
N PHE A 155 -14.20 4.99 -4.71
CA PHE A 155 -13.54 3.97 -3.90
C PHE A 155 -12.30 3.51 -4.66
N GLN A 156 -11.14 3.52 -4.03
CA GLN A 156 -9.88 3.12 -4.68
C GLN A 156 -9.03 2.26 -3.75
N ILE A 157 -8.26 1.33 -4.30
CA ILE A 157 -7.27 0.54 -3.56
C ILE A 157 -5.88 0.88 -4.09
N MET A 158 -4.99 1.34 -3.22
CA MET A 158 -3.58 1.52 -3.49
C MET A 158 -2.78 0.36 -2.92
N LEU A 159 -2.05 -0.34 -3.77
CA LEU A 159 -1.10 -1.39 -3.42
C LEU A 159 0.30 -0.82 -3.46
N ILE A 160 1.07 -1.05 -2.40
CA ILE A 160 2.41 -0.49 -2.23
C ILE A 160 3.32 -1.61 -1.75
N ASN A 161 4.44 -1.81 -2.45
CA ASN A 161 5.51 -2.65 -1.94
C ASN A 161 6.21 -1.89 -0.79
N ASN A 162 5.96 -2.34 0.44
CA ASN A 162 6.44 -1.73 1.67
C ASN A 162 7.78 -2.36 2.13
N SER A 163 8.45 -3.10 1.24
CA SER A 163 9.67 -3.85 1.57
C SER A 163 10.92 -2.98 1.61
N MET A 164 11.98 -3.49 2.25
CA MET A 164 13.28 -2.83 2.37
C MET A 164 14.48 -3.70 2.01
N ASN A 165 14.24 -4.87 1.40
CA ASN A 165 15.32 -5.76 0.98
C ASN A 165 16.23 -5.11 -0.07
N ARG A 166 17.46 -5.59 -0.12
CA ARG A 166 18.38 -5.27 -1.20
C ARG A 166 17.93 -5.92 -2.50
N LEU A 167 18.34 -5.31 -3.61
CA LEU A 167 18.13 -5.86 -4.94
C LEU A 167 18.72 -7.28 -5.02
N GLY A 168 17.90 -8.24 -5.46
CA GLY A 168 18.28 -9.66 -5.55
C GLY A 168 18.06 -10.49 -4.28
N GLU A 169 17.71 -9.87 -3.15
CA GLU A 169 17.43 -10.58 -1.89
C GLU A 169 15.93 -10.77 -1.62
N GLY A 170 15.05 -10.12 -2.38
CA GLY A 170 13.60 -10.31 -2.30
C GLY A 170 12.84 -9.12 -2.87
N LEU A 171 11.69 -8.80 -2.28
CA LEU A 171 10.83 -7.69 -2.69
C LEU A 171 11.50 -6.33 -2.47
N VAL A 172 11.43 -5.44 -3.46
CA VAL A 172 12.02 -4.09 -3.38
C VAL A 172 10.94 -3.00 -3.37
N GLY A 173 10.88 -2.26 -2.27
CA GLY A 173 9.77 -1.37 -1.97
C GLY A 173 9.87 0.04 -2.54
N VAL A 174 8.88 0.84 -2.17
CA VAL A 174 8.82 2.29 -2.40
C VAL A 174 8.34 2.99 -1.13
N LEU A 175 8.52 4.30 -1.04
CA LEU A 175 7.89 5.12 -0.01
C LEU A 175 6.62 5.74 -0.57
N HIS A 176 5.69 6.09 0.31
CA HIS A 176 4.47 6.77 -0.08
C HIS A 176 4.27 8.07 0.69
N THR A 177 3.58 9.00 0.04
CA THR A 177 3.24 10.31 0.56
C THR A 177 1.77 10.58 0.29
N ALA A 178 1.06 11.09 1.28
CA ALA A 178 -0.30 11.60 1.14
C ALA A 178 -0.31 13.08 1.49
N ARG A 179 -0.62 13.94 0.53
CA ARG A 179 -0.76 15.38 0.73
C ARG A 179 -2.22 15.75 0.82
N ILE A 180 -2.63 16.27 1.97
CA ILE A 180 -3.96 16.84 2.17
C ILE A 180 -3.93 18.31 1.74
N ILE A 181 -4.80 18.69 0.78
CA ILE A 181 -4.77 20.03 0.19
C ILE A 181 -5.42 21.05 1.14
N ASN A 182 -6.62 20.73 1.63
CA ASN A 182 -7.37 21.55 2.57
C ASN A 182 -8.00 20.65 3.64
N PRO A 183 -7.36 20.47 4.81
CA PRO A 183 -7.91 19.64 5.88
C PRO A 183 -9.22 20.25 6.40
N LYS A 184 -10.20 19.40 6.71
CA LYS A 184 -11.53 19.80 7.18
C LYS A 184 -11.88 18.97 8.41
N PRO A 185 -11.56 19.45 9.63
CA PRO A 185 -11.70 18.67 10.87
C PRO A 185 -13.10 18.10 11.13
N ASP A 186 -14.14 18.73 10.58
CA ASP A 186 -15.53 18.31 10.73
C ASP A 186 -15.99 17.25 9.69
N LEU A 187 -15.13 16.94 8.73
CA LEU A 187 -15.35 15.88 7.74
C LEU A 187 -14.44 14.69 8.04
N SER A 188 -14.67 13.57 7.37
CA SER A 188 -13.86 12.36 7.54
C SER A 188 -13.21 11.94 6.23
N ARG A 189 -11.97 11.46 6.31
CA ARG A 189 -11.26 10.82 5.20
C ARG A 189 -10.83 9.44 5.66
N VAL A 190 -11.70 8.46 5.40
CA VAL A 190 -11.50 7.10 5.86
C VAL A 190 -10.54 6.35 4.94
N VAL A 191 -9.57 5.68 5.56
CA VAL A 191 -8.63 4.77 4.93
C VAL A 191 -8.73 3.42 5.63
N ASN A 192 -8.96 2.38 4.83
CA ASN A 192 -8.84 0.98 5.22
C ASN A 192 -7.40 0.55 4.93
N SER A 193 -6.72 -0.13 5.85
CA SER A 193 -5.31 -0.51 5.69
C SER A 193 -5.09 -1.95 6.12
N THR A 194 -4.35 -2.69 5.30
CA THR A 194 -3.83 -4.01 5.67
C THR A 194 -2.33 -4.04 5.44
N MET A 195 -1.58 -4.40 6.47
CA MET A 195 -0.16 -4.74 6.35
C MET A 195 -0.04 -6.25 6.16
N ILE A 196 0.66 -6.67 5.11
CA ILE A 196 0.76 -8.08 4.71
C ILE A 196 2.24 -8.44 4.59
N ALA A 197 2.70 -9.40 5.39
CA ALA A 197 4.07 -9.88 5.33
C ALA A 197 4.20 -11.00 4.29
N SER A 198 5.28 -11.01 3.52
CA SER A 198 5.69 -12.18 2.74
C SER A 198 6.66 -13.00 3.59
N VAL A 199 6.32 -14.26 3.88
CA VAL A 199 7.04 -15.13 4.80
C VAL A 199 7.28 -16.51 4.16
N PRO A 200 8.22 -17.32 4.67
CA PRO A 200 8.34 -18.71 4.26
C PRO A 200 7.03 -19.48 4.46
N GLN A 201 6.73 -20.43 3.58
CA GLN A 201 5.52 -21.26 3.68
C GLN A 201 5.45 -22.00 5.02
N GLY A 202 4.24 -22.09 5.57
CA GLY A 202 3.99 -22.80 6.82
C GLY A 202 4.20 -21.97 8.09
N HIS A 203 4.45 -20.67 7.95
CA HIS A 203 4.50 -19.74 9.09
C HIS A 203 3.15 -19.65 9.81
N GLY A 204 2.05 -19.75 9.07
CA GLY A 204 0.68 -19.61 9.57
C GLY A 204 0.19 -18.17 9.63
N GLU A 205 -1.13 -18.00 9.65
CA GLU A 205 -1.81 -16.71 9.73
C GLU A 205 -2.10 -16.36 11.20
N SER A 206 -1.71 -15.17 11.64
CA SER A 206 -1.94 -14.71 13.01
C SER A 206 -3.29 -14.04 13.19
N ILE A 207 -3.84 -13.46 12.11
CA ILE A 207 -5.16 -12.81 12.14
C ILE A 207 -6.25 -13.80 11.76
N SER A 208 -7.16 -14.04 12.70
CA SER A 208 -8.25 -15.00 12.55
C SER A 208 -9.24 -14.59 11.45
N VAL A 209 -10.03 -15.57 10.98
CA VAL A 209 -11.14 -15.32 10.06
C VAL A 209 -12.19 -14.39 10.68
N ASP A 210 -12.41 -14.49 12.00
CA ASP A 210 -13.34 -13.61 12.72
C ASP A 210 -12.83 -12.16 12.72
N GLU A 211 -11.53 -11.93 12.94
CA GLU A 211 -10.95 -10.58 12.83
C GLU A 211 -11.00 -10.02 11.39
N GLN A 212 -10.89 -10.88 10.37
CA GLN A 212 -11.09 -10.48 8.97
C GLN A 212 -12.55 -10.10 8.70
N ASN A 213 -13.51 -10.87 9.21
CA ASN A 213 -14.94 -10.56 9.11
C ASN A 213 -15.30 -9.28 9.87
N ASP A 214 -14.72 -9.07 11.04
CA ASP A 214 -14.86 -7.84 11.82
C ASP A 214 -14.29 -6.66 11.03
N PHE A 215 -13.12 -6.79 10.39
CA PHE A 215 -12.59 -5.74 9.53
C PHE A 215 -13.58 -5.38 8.42
N VAL A 216 -14.15 -6.37 7.71
CA VAL A 216 -15.11 -6.13 6.63
C VAL A 216 -16.36 -5.42 7.14
N THR A 217 -16.95 -5.88 8.24
CA THR A 217 -18.28 -5.43 8.69
C THR A 217 -18.25 -4.27 9.69
N SER A 218 -17.08 -3.92 10.24
CA SER A 218 -16.99 -2.92 11.30
C SER A 218 -17.38 -1.51 10.84
N ALA A 219 -18.25 -0.89 11.62
CA ALA A 219 -18.58 0.53 11.51
C ALA A 219 -17.53 1.43 12.19
N VAL A 220 -16.60 0.87 12.98
CA VAL A 220 -15.65 1.63 13.80
C VAL A 220 -14.57 2.25 12.92
N VAL A 221 -14.45 3.58 12.97
CA VAL A 221 -13.32 4.34 12.41
C VAL A 221 -12.42 4.78 13.56
N ARG A 222 -11.17 4.32 13.56
CA ARG A 222 -10.18 4.76 14.55
C ARG A 222 -9.63 6.13 14.17
N ARG A 223 -9.21 6.93 15.15
CA ARG A 223 -8.36 8.10 14.83
C ARG A 223 -6.96 7.59 14.50
N ALA A 224 -6.35 8.13 13.44
CA ALA A 224 -4.93 7.88 13.21
C ALA A 224 -4.13 8.32 14.44
N VAL A 225 -3.39 7.38 15.04
CA VAL A 225 -2.45 7.68 16.13
C VAL A 225 -1.12 7.96 15.46
N TYR A 226 -0.71 9.22 15.44
CA TYR A 226 0.62 9.62 15.01
C TYR A 226 1.58 9.40 16.19
N ALA A 227 2.45 8.40 16.07
CA ALA A 227 3.57 8.17 16.99
C ALA A 227 4.84 8.84 16.45
#